data_AF-F1BMP2-F1
#
_entry.id   AF-F1BMP2-F1
#
_cell.length_a   1.000
_cell.length_b   1.000
_cell.length_c   1.000
_cell.angle_alpha   90.00
_cell.angle_beta   90.00
_cell.angle_gamma   90.00
#
_symmetry.space_group_name_H-M   'P 1'
#
loop_
_entity.id
_entity.type
_entity.pdbx_description
1 polymer ?
#
loop_
_entity_poly.entity_id
_entity_poly.type
_entity_poly.pdbx_seq_one_letter_code
_entity_poly.pdbx_strand_id
1 'polypeptide(L)'
;VLKMGYGDTKCVESGGPEPGVGCAGRGVITAINFLEEEGAYDDDLDFVFYDVLGDVVCGGFAMPIRENKAQEIYIVVSGEMM
;
A
#
# COMPACT_ATOMS: atom_id res chain seq x y z
N VAL A 1 -1.29 -5.52 -14.44
CA VAL A 1 -0.95 -5.27 -13.02
C VAL A 1 -1.70 -4.05 -12.53
N LEU A 2 -1.48 -2.90 -13.18
CA LEU A 2 -2.37 -1.74 -13.07
C LEU A 2 -3.70 -1.96 -13.81
N LYS A 3 -4.79 -1.44 -13.25
CA LYS A 3 -6.13 -1.35 -13.85
C LYS A 3 -6.62 0.09 -13.76
N MET A 4 -7.38 0.53 -14.77
CA MET A 4 -8.04 1.83 -14.73
C MET A 4 -9.38 1.70 -14.00
N GLY A 5 -9.55 2.53 -12.97
CA GLY A 5 -10.77 2.70 -12.20
C GLY A 5 -11.62 3.87 -12.71
N TYR A 6 -12.54 4.33 -11.87
CA TYR A 6 -13.35 5.51 -12.16
C TYR A 6 -12.50 6.79 -12.17
N GLY A 7 -12.83 7.74 -13.06
CA GLY A 7 -12.14 9.02 -13.15
C GLY A 7 -10.64 8.89 -13.47
N ASP A 8 -10.28 7.92 -14.30
CA ASP A 8 -8.90 7.63 -14.71
C ASP A 8 -7.94 7.28 -13.56
N THR A 9 -8.48 6.82 -12.43
CA THR A 9 -7.67 6.36 -11.28
C THR A 9 -6.89 5.09 -11.64
N LYS A 10 -5.57 5.10 -11.43
CA LYS A 10 -4.70 3.93 -11.59
C LYS A 10 -4.76 3.05 -10.32
N CYS A 11 -5.26 1.82 -10.43
CA CYS A 11 -5.44 0.90 -9.30
C CYS A 11 -4.56 -0.36 -9.42
N VAL A 12 -3.99 -0.83 -8.31
CA VAL A 12 -3.19 -2.06 -8.22
C VAL A 12 -3.35 -2.70 -6.84
N GLU A 13 -3.26 -4.03 -6.80
CA GLU A 13 -3.32 -4.82 -5.57
C GLU A 13 -1.97 -5.48 -5.31
N SER A 14 -1.46 -5.40 -4.07
CA SER A 14 -0.22 -6.08 -3.69
C SER A 14 -0.38 -7.60 -3.66
N GLY A 15 -1.59 -8.06 -3.32
CA GLY A 15 -1.86 -9.46 -3.01
C GLY A 15 -1.22 -9.90 -1.68
N GLY A 16 -1.27 -11.19 -1.42
CA GLY A 16 -0.73 -11.79 -0.21
C GLY A 16 -0.86 -13.31 -0.24
N PRO A 17 -0.19 -14.01 0.68
CA PRO A 17 -0.35 -15.45 0.83
C PRO A 17 -1.72 -15.80 1.42
N GLU A 18 -2.10 -17.07 1.33
CA GLU A 18 -3.28 -17.59 2.01
C GLU A 18 -3.18 -17.45 3.54
N PRO A 19 -4.32 -17.30 4.25
CA PRO A 19 -4.33 -17.19 5.71
C PRO A 19 -3.57 -18.33 6.39
N GLY A 20 -2.68 -17.98 7.33
CA GLY A 20 -1.85 -18.94 8.07
C GLY A 20 -0.56 -19.37 7.37
N VAL A 21 -0.26 -18.83 6.18
CA VAL A 21 0.96 -19.16 5.42
C VAL A 21 1.78 -17.90 5.14
N GLY A 22 3.10 -17.95 5.33
CA GLY A 22 4.02 -16.89 4.91
C GLY A 22 3.87 -15.56 5.66
N CYS A 23 4.12 -14.45 4.97
CA CYS A 23 4.04 -13.09 5.53
C CYS A 23 3.41 -12.12 4.52
N ALA A 24 2.18 -11.65 4.81
CA ALA A 24 1.46 -10.71 3.95
C ALA A 24 2.20 -9.37 3.78
N GLY A 25 2.86 -8.88 4.84
CA GLY A 25 3.67 -7.66 4.76
C GLY A 25 4.80 -7.74 3.71
N ARG A 26 5.32 -8.94 3.43
CA ARG A 26 6.33 -9.09 2.36
C ARG A 26 5.74 -8.84 0.98
N GLY A 27 4.46 -9.17 0.77
CA GLY A 27 3.74 -8.84 -0.46
C GLY A 27 3.69 -7.34 -0.72
N VAL A 28 3.42 -6.55 0.33
CA VAL A 28 3.43 -5.08 0.25
C VAL A 28 4.80 -4.54 -0.17
N ILE A 29 5.89 -5.02 0.46
CA ILE A 29 7.25 -4.61 0.10
C ILE A 29 7.54 -4.91 -1.37
N THR A 30 7.26 -6.14 -1.80
CA THR A 30 7.53 -6.56 -3.18
C THR A 30 6.72 -5.76 -4.20
N ALA A 31 5.44 -5.49 -3.91
CA ALA A 31 4.58 -4.72 -4.81
C ALA A 31 5.04 -3.27 -4.95
N ILE A 32 5.39 -2.60 -3.83
CA ILE A 32 5.87 -1.22 -3.87
C ILE A 32 7.18 -1.12 -4.65
N ASN A 33 8.16 -2.00 -4.37
CA ASN A 33 9.43 -2.00 -5.08
C ASN A 33 9.24 -2.25 -6.59
N PHE A 34 8.37 -3.20 -6.95
CA PHE A 34 8.06 -3.47 -8.35
C PHE A 34 7.45 -2.24 -9.06
N LEU A 35 6.52 -1.54 -8.41
CA LEU A 35 5.93 -0.31 -8.97
C LEU A 35 6.97 0.81 -9.14
N GLU A 36 7.95 0.90 -8.22
CA GLU A 36 9.06 1.86 -8.36
C GLU A 36 9.98 1.51 -9.53
N GLU A 37 10.36 0.23 -9.65
CA GLU A 37 11.23 -0.27 -10.71
C GLU A 37 10.60 -0.09 -12.11
N GLU A 38 9.29 -0.28 -12.22
CA GLU A 38 8.54 -0.12 -13.47
C GLU A 38 8.11 1.33 -13.75
N GLY A 39 8.48 2.29 -12.89
CA GLY A 39 8.20 3.71 -13.10
C GLY A 39 6.72 4.07 -13.01
N ALA A 40 5.95 3.38 -12.15
CA ALA A 40 4.52 3.66 -11.97
C ALA A 40 4.24 5.01 -11.30
N TYR A 41 5.24 5.60 -10.64
CA TYR A 41 5.17 6.90 -9.98
C TYR A 41 5.67 8.00 -10.93
N ASP A 42 4.87 8.30 -11.94
CA ASP A 42 5.15 9.33 -12.93
C ASP A 42 4.81 10.75 -12.43
N ASP A 43 5.40 11.76 -13.10
CA ASP A 43 5.20 13.19 -12.76
C ASP A 43 3.76 13.68 -13.02
N ASP A 44 2.92 12.89 -13.71
CA ASP A 44 1.52 13.22 -13.98
C ASP A 44 0.58 12.79 -12.83
N LEU A 45 1.10 12.09 -11.81
CA LEU A 45 0.34 11.73 -10.62
C LEU A 45 0.37 12.85 -9.58
N ASP A 46 -0.80 13.41 -9.28
CA ASP A 46 -0.95 14.38 -8.19
C ASP A 46 -0.90 13.70 -6.80
N PHE A 47 -1.44 12.48 -6.68
CA PHE A 47 -1.58 11.77 -5.41
C PHE A 47 -1.39 10.26 -5.57
N VAL A 48 -0.82 9.64 -4.54
CA VAL A 48 -0.72 8.19 -4.38
C VAL A 48 -1.33 7.82 -3.04
N PHE A 49 -2.32 6.92 -3.06
CA PHE A 49 -2.95 6.40 -1.86
C PHE A 49 -2.52 4.97 -1.59
N TYR A 50 -2.01 4.72 -0.39
CA TYR A 50 -1.72 3.37 0.11
C TYR A 50 -2.82 2.99 1.11
N ASP A 51 -3.68 2.04 0.74
CA ASP A 51 -4.62 1.42 1.69
C ASP A 51 -3.90 0.28 2.43
N VAL A 52 -3.61 0.50 3.71
CA VAL A 52 -2.72 -0.36 4.50
C VAL A 52 -3.49 -0.95 5.68
N LEU A 53 -3.30 -2.26 5.91
CA LEU A 53 -3.85 -2.96 7.06
C LEU A 53 -3.36 -2.33 8.37
N GLY A 54 -4.29 -1.83 9.19
CA GLY A 54 -3.99 -1.13 10.45
C GLY A 54 -3.85 -2.03 11.68
N ASP A 55 -4.33 -3.28 11.62
CA ASP A 55 -4.37 -4.19 12.78
C ASP A 55 -2.97 -4.61 13.27
N VAL A 56 -2.00 -4.65 12.35
CA VAL A 56 -0.64 -5.12 12.62
C VAL A 56 0.39 -4.23 11.93
N VAL A 57 1.22 -3.55 12.73
CA VAL A 57 2.31 -2.70 12.23
C VAL A 57 3.61 -3.48 12.17
N CYS A 58 3.61 -4.61 11.43
CA CYS A 58 4.81 -5.42 11.23
C CYS A 58 5.61 -4.92 10.01
N GLY A 59 6.87 -5.37 9.88
CA GLY A 59 7.87 -4.71 9.03
C GLY A 59 7.44 -4.34 7.61
N GLY A 60 6.63 -5.16 6.94
CA GLY A 60 6.13 -4.86 5.60
C GLY A 60 5.00 -3.85 5.53
N PHE A 61 4.06 -3.88 6.48
CA PHE A 61 2.97 -2.88 6.56
C PHE A 61 3.50 -1.51 7.02
N ALA A 62 4.60 -1.49 7.77
CA ALA A 62 5.28 -0.26 8.15
C ALA A 62 6.20 0.32 7.05
N MET A 63 6.43 -0.40 5.93
CA MET A 63 7.36 0.02 4.88
C MET A 63 7.01 1.40 4.29
N PRO A 64 5.73 1.74 3.98
CA PRO A 64 5.42 3.05 3.42
C PRO A 64 5.88 4.22 4.30
N ILE A 65 5.79 4.05 5.62
CA ILE A 65 6.22 5.06 6.61
C ILE A 65 7.75 5.00 6.77
N ARG A 66 8.29 3.79 6.99
CA ARG A 66 9.71 3.60 7.34
C ARG A 66 10.65 4.02 6.20
N GLU A 67 10.23 3.85 4.95
CA GLU A 67 11.03 4.16 3.76
C GLU A 67 10.60 5.47 3.09
N ASN A 68 9.83 6.32 3.80
CA ASN A 68 9.35 7.62 3.32
C ASN A 68 8.60 7.55 1.97
N LYS A 69 7.87 6.46 1.72
CA LYS A 69 6.99 6.35 0.53
C LYS A 69 5.68 7.12 0.72
N ALA A 70 5.26 7.30 1.98
CA ALA A 70 4.11 8.12 2.36
C ALA A 70 4.52 9.15 3.41
N GLN A 71 4.30 10.42 3.10
CA GLN A 71 4.65 11.57 3.93
C GLN A 71 3.46 12.08 4.75
N GLU A 72 2.25 11.82 4.28
CA GLU A 72 0.99 12.14 4.96
C GLU A 72 0.28 10.85 5.38
N ILE A 73 -0.05 10.75 6.67
CA ILE A 73 -0.70 9.57 7.26
C ILE A 73 -2.05 9.99 7.84
N TYR A 74 -3.11 9.39 7.33
CA TYR A 74 -4.48 9.57 7.82
C TYR A 74 -4.96 8.28 8.47
N ILE A 75 -5.38 8.34 9.72
CA ILE A 75 -5.87 7.17 10.47
C ILE A 75 -7.39 7.26 10.56
N VAL A 76 -8.08 6.27 9.99
CA VAL A 76 -9.54 6.15 10.08
C VAL A 76 -9.89 5.43 11.38
N VAL A 77 -10.71 6.06 12.22
CA VAL A 77 -11.17 5.51 13.51
C VAL A 77 -12.66 5.74 13.71
N SER A 78 -13.26 4.99 14.63
CA SER A 78 -14.64 5.18 15.08
C SER A 78 -14.67 5.52 16.58
N GLY A 79 -15.87 5.76 17.13
CA GLY A 79 -16.07 5.94 18.57
C GLY A 79 -16.11 4.63 19.36
N GLU A 80 -15.89 3.49 18.70
CA GLU A 80 -15.82 2.18 19.36
C GLU A 80 -14.51 2.09 20.16
N MET A 81 -14.62 1.63 21.41
CA MET A 81 -13.45 1.37 22.23
C MET A 81 -12.90 -0.01 21.83
N MET A 82 -11.79 -0.02 21.08
CA MET A 82 -11.02 -1.23 20.78
C MET A 82 -10.36 -1.81 22.04
#